data_AF-A0AAW4BNW8-F1
#
_entry.id   AF-A0AAW4BNW8-F1
#
_cell.length_a   1.000
_cell.length_b   1.000
_cell.length_c   1.000
_cell.angle_alpha   90.00
_cell.angle_beta   90.00
_cell.angle_gamma   90.00
#
_symmetry.space_group_name_H-M   'P 1'
#
loop_
_entity.id
_entity.type
_entity.pdbx_description
1 polymer ?
#
loop_
_entity_poly.entity_id
_entity_poly.type
_entity_poly.pdbx_seq_one_letter_code
_entity_poly.pdbx_strand_id
1 'polypeptide(L)'
;PNFVYEKPLVSIDENGEPQVTYRCNGNKIPVKKLPLLHIAGYGDKDKLISYQSLDMVNEFLLSKAINDGVLELGTDAQGLAHYFSFVLDKQAEWDAKYDKEDFDPLYDDPRPEWNTFPRNKQERLTYQYRDGIKQLAI
;
A
#
# COMPACT_ATOMS: atom_id res chain seq x y z
N PRO A 1 13.87 -18.22 4.45
CA PRO A 1 12.80 -19.25 4.31
C PRO A 1 11.91 -18.94 3.11
N ASN A 2 11.71 -19.92 2.22
CA ASN A 2 10.70 -19.83 1.16
C ASN A 2 9.38 -20.33 1.74
N PHE A 3 8.32 -19.57 1.55
CA PHE A 3 6.97 -19.91 1.97
C PHE A 3 6.25 -20.61 0.82
N VAL A 4 5.18 -21.31 1.16
CA VAL A 4 4.32 -21.96 0.18
C VAL A 4 2.89 -21.57 0.48
N TYR A 5 2.22 -20.99 -0.53
CA TYR A 5 0.82 -20.64 -0.45
C TYR A 5 -0.03 -21.75 -1.07
N GLU A 6 -1.06 -22.17 -0.33
CA GLU A 6 -2.07 -23.12 -0.78
C GLU A 6 -3.41 -22.40 -0.77
N LYS A 7 -4.04 -22.27 -1.95
CA LYS A 7 -5.28 -21.49 -2.09
C LYS A 7 -6.43 -22.22 -1.40
N PRO A 8 -7.07 -21.63 -0.38
CA PRO A 8 -8.22 -22.25 0.26
C PRO A 8 -9.44 -22.25 -0.67
N LEU A 9 -10.27 -23.27 -0.51
CA LEU A 9 -11.61 -23.36 -1.06
C LEU A 9 -12.59 -23.21 0.09
N VAL A 10 -13.41 -22.17 0.05
CA VAL A 10 -14.39 -21.89 1.09
C VAL A 10 -15.77 -22.28 0.57
N SER A 11 -16.49 -23.08 1.34
CA SER A 11 -17.89 -23.46 1.10
C SER A 11 -18.70 -23.29 2.38
N ILE A 12 -19.99 -23.02 2.27
CA ILE A 12 -20.91 -23.00 3.41
C ILE A 12 -21.55 -24.37 3.53
N ASP A 13 -21.55 -24.95 4.74
CA ASP A 13 -22.21 -26.24 4.99
C ASP A 13 -23.72 -26.12 5.24
N GLU A 14 -24.36 -27.26 5.49
CA GLU A 14 -25.80 -27.36 5.74
C GLU A 14 -26.25 -26.61 7.01
N ASN A 15 -25.34 -26.31 7.94
CA ASN A 15 -25.61 -25.56 9.16
C ASN A 15 -25.33 -24.06 9.00
N GLY A 16 -24.88 -23.61 7.83
CA GLY A 16 -24.50 -22.22 7.57
C GLY A 16 -23.07 -21.87 7.98
N GLU A 17 -22.25 -22.86 8.36
CA GLU A 17 -20.89 -22.62 8.83
C GLU A 17 -19.87 -22.66 7.67
N PRO A 18 -18.85 -21.78 7.68
CA PRO A 18 -17.82 -21.77 6.65
C PRO A 18 -16.84 -22.94 6.83
N GLN A 19 -16.76 -23.80 5.82
CA GLN A 19 -15.81 -24.89 5.74
C GLN A 19 -14.67 -24.51 4.80
N VAL A 20 -13.43 -24.75 5.26
CA VAL A 20 -12.21 -24.49 4.48
C VAL A 20 -11.60 -25.83 4.05
N THR A 21 -11.50 -26.04 2.75
CA THR A 21 -10.82 -27.19 2.15
C THR A 21 -9.70 -26.71 1.23
N TYR A 22 -8.85 -27.63 0.77
CA TYR A 22 -7.77 -27.33 -0.16
C TYR A 22 -7.82 -28.29 -1.36
N ARG A 23 -7.26 -27.88 -2.50
CA ARG A 23 -7.27 -28.73 -3.70
C ARG A 23 -6.35 -29.93 -3.51
N CYS A 24 -6.90 -31.13 -3.68
CA CYS A 24 -6.15 -32.38 -3.61
C CYS A 24 -5.09 -32.56 -4.70
N ASN A 25 -5.06 -31.69 -5.73
CA ASN A 25 -4.07 -31.74 -6.80
C ASN A 25 -2.68 -31.23 -6.38
N GLY A 26 -2.50 -30.81 -5.13
CA GLY A 26 -1.22 -30.38 -4.57
C GLY A 26 -0.69 -29.06 -5.15
N ASN A 27 -1.55 -28.29 -5.83
CA ASN A 27 -1.14 -27.06 -6.49
C ASN A 27 -0.77 -26.00 -5.43
N LYS A 28 0.53 -25.75 -5.33
CA LYS A 28 1.16 -24.95 -4.29
C LYS A 28 2.00 -23.86 -4.95
N ILE A 29 1.87 -22.64 -4.46
CA ILE A 29 2.52 -21.47 -5.06
C ILE A 29 3.71 -21.10 -4.17
N PRO A 30 4.96 -21.22 -4.66
CA PRO A 30 6.12 -20.80 -3.88
C PRO A 30 6.11 -19.27 -3.75
N VAL A 31 6.20 -18.78 -2.52
CA VAL A 31 6.29 -17.36 -2.20
C VAL A 31 7.64 -17.14 -1.52
N LYS A 32 8.53 -16.39 -2.16
CA LYS A 32 9.78 -15.97 -1.53
C LYS A 32 9.51 -14.95 -0.42
N LYS A 33 10.55 -14.61 0.35
CA LYS A 33 10.47 -13.55 1.36
C LYS A 33 9.97 -12.26 0.72
N LEU A 34 8.84 -11.75 1.20
CA LEU A 34 8.24 -10.51 0.70
C LEU A 34 8.79 -9.30 1.48
N PRO A 35 9.18 -8.21 0.79
CA PRO A 35 9.43 -6.92 1.41
C PRO A 35 8.09 -6.24 1.72
N LEU A 36 7.65 -6.34 2.98
CA LEU A 36 6.45 -5.63 3.44
C LEU A 36 6.78 -4.19 3.81
N LEU A 37 5.83 -3.28 3.55
CA LEU A 37 5.98 -1.87 3.83
C LEU A 37 5.17 -1.46 5.06
N HIS A 38 5.75 -0.55 5.83
CA HIS A 38 5.17 0.00 7.04
C HIS A 38 5.47 1.51 7.09
N ILE A 39 4.52 2.29 7.64
CA ILE A 39 4.75 3.67 8.06
C ILE A 39 5.25 3.64 9.49
N ALA A 40 6.44 4.19 9.71
CA ALA A 40 7.02 4.39 11.03
C ALA A 40 6.92 5.86 11.42
N GLY A 41 6.29 6.15 12.55
CA GLY A 41 6.29 7.48 13.16
C GLY A 41 7.35 7.56 14.24
N TYR A 42 8.14 8.62 14.20
CA TYR A 42 9.18 8.91 15.19
C TYR A 42 8.81 10.16 15.97
N GLY A 43 8.93 10.09 17.29
CA GLY A 43 8.75 11.23 18.19
C GLY A 43 10.06 11.92 18.50
N ASP A 44 10.06 12.75 19.54
CA ASP A 44 11.26 13.45 19.99
C ASP A 44 12.41 12.47 20.29
N LYS A 45 13.62 12.82 19.83
CA LYS A 45 14.85 12.03 20.00
C LYS A 45 14.85 10.69 19.24
N ASP A 46 14.28 10.66 18.03
CA ASP A 46 14.27 9.51 17.12
C ASP A 46 13.66 8.23 17.71
N LYS A 47 12.78 8.37 18.72
CA LYS A 47 12.10 7.23 19.32
C LYS A 47 10.92 6.82 18.44
N LEU A 48 10.89 5.55 18.03
CA LEU A 48 9.72 4.97 17.35
C LEU A 48 8.48 5.08 18.26
N ILE A 49 7.44 5.78 17.79
CA ILE A 49 6.17 5.99 18.51
C ILE A 49 4.99 5.29 17.83
N SER A 50 5.06 5.07 16.52
CA SER A 50 4.03 4.34 15.78
C SER A 50 4.64 3.48 14.69
N TYR A 51 3.99 2.36 14.40
CA TYR A 51 4.40 1.42 13.37
C TYR A 51 3.16 0.79 12.77
N GLN A 52 2.74 1.26 11.60
CA GLN A 52 1.51 0.85 10.93
C GLN A 52 1.83 0.16 9.61
N SER A 53 1.19 -0.98 9.35
CA SER A 53 1.30 -1.68 8.06
C SER A 53 0.62 -0.88 6.95
N LEU A 54 1.23 -0.84 5.76
CA LEU A 54 0.58 -0.39 4.54
C LEU A 54 -0.17 -1.57 3.91
N ASP A 55 -1.31 -1.91 4.50
CA ASP A 55 -2.05 -3.14 4.17
C ASP A 55 -2.38 -3.24 2.68
N MET A 56 -2.88 -2.16 2.07
CA MET A 56 -3.17 -2.15 0.63
C MET A 56 -1.95 -2.45 -0.25
N VAL A 57 -0.77 -1.99 0.15
CA VAL A 57 0.49 -2.24 -0.56
C VAL A 57 0.94 -3.68 -0.34
N ASN A 58 0.87 -4.14 0.91
CA ASN A 58 1.25 -5.49 1.29
C ASN A 58 0.34 -6.54 0.64
N GLU A 59 -0.96 -6.27 0.54
CA GLU A 59 -1.93 -7.07 -0.21
C GLU A 59 -1.63 -7.08 -1.71
N PHE A 60 -1.27 -5.94 -2.31
CA PHE A 60 -0.87 -5.87 -3.71
C PHE A 60 0.39 -6.71 -3.99
N LEU A 61 1.42 -6.58 -3.17
CA LEU A 61 2.66 -7.35 -3.29
C LEU A 61 2.40 -8.85 -3.10
N LEU A 62 1.57 -9.21 -2.13
CA LEU A 62 1.16 -10.60 -1.90
C LEU A 62 0.37 -11.16 -3.09
N SER A 63 -0.55 -10.37 -3.65
CA SER A 63 -1.31 -10.72 -4.83
C SER A 63 -0.41 -10.96 -6.04
N LYS A 64 0.59 -10.11 -6.29
CA LYS A 64 1.60 -10.35 -7.35
C LYS A 64 2.37 -11.66 -7.14
N ALA A 65 2.74 -11.97 -5.91
CA ALA A 65 3.46 -13.22 -5.62
C ALA A 65 2.57 -14.46 -5.82
N ILE A 66 1.32 -14.40 -5.36
CA ILE A 66 0.38 -15.53 -5.40
C ILE A 66 -0.23 -15.71 -6.80
N ASN A 67 -0.76 -14.65 -7.40
CA ASN A 67 -1.54 -14.74 -8.63
C ASN A 67 -0.65 -14.70 -9.88
N ASP A 68 0.38 -13.85 -9.87
CA ASP A 68 1.26 -13.67 -11.04
C ASP A 68 2.55 -14.52 -10.95
N GLY A 69 2.79 -15.17 -9.80
CA GLY A 69 3.97 -16.02 -9.58
C GLY A 69 5.29 -15.25 -9.51
N VAL A 70 5.25 -13.94 -9.26
CA VAL A 70 6.45 -13.10 -9.19
C VAL A 70 7.24 -13.42 -7.92
N LEU A 71 8.48 -13.89 -8.08
CA LEU A 71 9.32 -14.31 -6.95
C LEU A 71 10.18 -13.19 -6.37
N GLU A 72 10.50 -12.16 -7.15
CA GLU A 72 11.35 -11.04 -6.75
C GLU A 72 10.55 -9.75 -6.82
N LEU A 73 10.16 -9.24 -5.64
CA LEU A 73 9.34 -8.03 -5.52
C LEU A 73 10.11 -6.87 -4.87
N GLY A 74 11.44 -6.97 -4.77
CA GLY A 74 12.30 -5.94 -4.19
C GLY A 74 12.15 -4.59 -4.90
N THR A 75 12.27 -4.59 -6.22
CA THR A 75 12.15 -3.37 -7.04
C THR A 75 10.73 -2.78 -6.98
N ASP A 76 9.70 -3.63 -7.05
CA ASP A 76 8.30 -3.19 -6.93
C ASP A 76 8.04 -2.52 -5.56
N ALA A 77 8.49 -3.15 -4.48
CA ALA A 77 8.36 -2.61 -3.13
C ALA A 77 9.15 -1.31 -2.93
N GLN A 78 10.34 -1.19 -3.51
CA GLN A 78 11.11 0.06 -3.49
C GLN A 78 10.38 1.18 -4.23
N GLY A 79 9.81 0.89 -5.41
CA GLY A 79 9.03 1.86 -6.16
C GLY A 79 7.77 2.31 -5.40
N LEU A 80 7.09 1.38 -4.74
CA LEU A 80 5.94 1.69 -3.89
C LEU A 80 6.36 2.50 -2.66
N ALA A 81 7.45 2.14 -1.99
CA ALA A 81 7.97 2.90 -0.87
C ALA A 81 8.27 4.36 -1.28
N HIS A 82 8.91 4.56 -2.43
CA HIS A 82 9.20 5.89 -2.94
C HIS A 82 7.93 6.71 -3.25
N TYR A 83 6.91 6.08 -3.84
CA TYR A 83 5.63 6.74 -4.07
C TYR A 83 4.91 7.10 -2.76
N PHE A 84 4.87 6.20 -1.78
CA PHE A 84 4.22 6.48 -0.50
C PHE A 84 4.99 7.50 0.34
N SER A 85 6.32 7.56 0.24
CA SER A 85 7.11 8.67 0.78
C SER A 85 6.69 10.01 0.16
N PHE A 86 6.54 10.07 -1.17
CA PHE A 86 6.02 11.28 -1.82
C PHE A 86 4.62 11.68 -1.33
N VAL A 87 3.73 10.70 -1.10
CA VAL A 87 2.40 10.98 -0.51
C VAL A 87 2.55 11.56 0.90
N LEU A 88 3.43 11.01 1.74
CA LEU A 88 3.69 11.53 3.08
C LEU A 88 4.26 12.96 3.05
N ASP A 89 5.14 13.27 2.11
CA ASP A 89 5.66 14.62 1.92
C ASP A 89 4.55 15.61 1.54
N LYS A 90 3.64 15.21 0.65
CA LYS A 90 2.45 16.02 0.29
C LYS A 90 1.48 16.20 1.45
N GLN A 91 1.34 15.19 2.29
CA GLN A 91 0.58 15.30 3.52
C GLN A 91 1.23 16.29 4.50
N ALA A 92 2.55 16.26 4.65
CA ALA A 92 3.27 17.19 5.52
C ALA A 92 3.19 18.64 4.99
N GLU A 93 3.28 18.85 3.67
CA GLU A 93 3.04 20.17 3.05
C GLU A 93 1.63 20.69 3.35
N TRP A 94 0.63 19.80 3.28
CA TRP A 94 -0.77 20.14 3.59
C TRP A 94 -0.96 20.45 5.08
N ASP A 95 -0.38 19.60 5.96
CA ASP A 95 -0.44 19.75 7.42
C ASP A 95 0.24 21.05 7.89
N ALA A 96 1.23 21.57 7.14
CA ALA A 96 1.87 22.85 7.41
C ALA A 96 1.05 24.07 6.94
N LYS A 97 0.14 23.87 5.97
CA LYS A 97 -0.69 24.93 5.39
C LYS A 97 -1.98 25.13 6.17
N TYR A 98 -2.57 24.05 6.67
CA TYR A 98 -3.85 24.05 7.36
C TYR A 98 -3.68 23.70 8.83
N ASP A 99 -3.88 24.67 9.72
CA ASP A 99 -4.06 24.37 11.14
C ASP A 99 -5.47 23.79 11.37
N LYS A 100 -5.62 22.92 12.38
CA LYS A 100 -6.88 22.18 12.66
C LYS A 100 -8.14 23.07 12.79
N GLU A 101 -7.97 24.35 13.08
CA GLU A 101 -9.07 25.30 13.29
C GLU A 101 -9.54 25.98 11.99
N ASP A 102 -8.75 25.95 10.93
CA ASP A 102 -9.00 26.70 9.69
C ASP A 102 -9.49 25.84 8.51
N PHE A 103 -9.46 24.51 8.64
CA PHE A 103 -9.90 23.61 7.57
C PHE A 103 -11.43 23.57 7.46
N ASP A 104 -11.97 24.02 6.33
CA ASP A 104 -13.38 23.86 5.97
C ASP A 104 -13.54 22.71 4.95
N PRO A 105 -14.11 21.56 5.32
CA PRO A 105 -14.26 20.42 4.42
C PRO A 105 -15.18 20.69 3.21
N LEU A 106 -15.94 21.79 3.20
CA LEU A 106 -16.78 22.19 2.08
C LEU A 106 -16.01 22.99 1.02
N TYR A 107 -14.96 23.73 1.42
CA TYR A 107 -14.25 24.67 0.54
C TYR A 107 -12.77 24.33 0.34
N ASP A 108 -12.13 23.67 1.31
CA ASP A 108 -10.71 23.34 1.25
C ASP A 108 -10.46 21.98 0.61
N ASP A 109 -9.29 21.88 -0.03
CA ASP A 109 -8.82 20.63 -0.59
C ASP A 109 -8.52 19.63 0.55
N PRO A 110 -9.01 18.38 0.45
CA PRO A 110 -8.77 17.39 1.48
C PRO A 110 -7.28 17.06 1.58
N ARG A 111 -6.85 16.64 2.77
CA ARG A 111 -5.50 16.13 3.00
C ARG A 111 -5.17 15.05 1.95
N PRO A 112 -4.04 15.15 1.23
CA PRO A 112 -3.75 14.24 0.12
C PRO A 112 -3.66 12.78 0.58
N GLU A 113 -4.40 11.88 -0.05
CA GLU A 113 -4.31 10.43 0.20
C GLU A 113 -4.12 9.65 -1.10
N TRP A 114 -3.46 8.49 -0.99
CA TRP A 114 -3.14 7.65 -2.15
C TRP A 114 -4.39 7.15 -2.91
N ASN A 115 -5.53 7.04 -2.23
CA ASN A 115 -6.82 6.59 -2.74
C ASN A 115 -7.77 7.74 -3.12
N THR A 116 -7.33 8.99 -3.00
CA THR A 116 -8.12 10.16 -3.41
C THR A 116 -7.81 10.50 -4.86
N PHE A 117 -8.85 10.58 -5.68
CA PHE A 117 -8.72 10.80 -7.12
C PHE A 117 -9.48 12.06 -7.56
N PRO A 118 -8.81 13.22 -7.54
CA PRO A 118 -9.37 14.44 -8.10
C PRO A 118 -9.82 14.27 -9.56
N ARG A 119 -10.86 15.02 -9.92
CA ARG A 119 -11.40 14.99 -11.29
C ARG A 119 -10.35 15.44 -12.29
N ASN A 120 -9.59 16.49 -11.96
CA ASN A 120 -8.49 16.97 -12.78
C ASN A 120 -7.29 16.01 -12.69
N LYS A 121 -6.70 15.66 -13.83
CA LYS A 121 -5.56 14.73 -13.87
C LYS A 121 -4.30 15.34 -13.26
N GLN A 122 -4.11 16.64 -13.36
CA GLN A 122 -2.92 17.34 -12.85
C GLN A 122 -2.87 17.39 -11.32
N GLU A 123 -4.04 17.29 -10.67
CA GLU A 123 -4.17 17.24 -9.21
C GLU A 123 -3.97 15.82 -8.65
N ARG A 124 -3.94 14.79 -9.50
CA ARG A 124 -3.75 13.41 -9.04
C ARG A 124 -2.31 13.20 -8.62
N LEU A 125 -2.09 12.73 -7.39
CA LEU A 125 -0.77 12.41 -6.84
C LEU A 125 0.04 11.49 -7.74
N THR A 126 -0.60 10.49 -8.37
CA THR A 126 0.05 9.59 -9.33
C THR A 126 0.64 10.31 -10.55
N TYR A 127 -0.03 11.34 -11.05
CA TYR A 127 0.45 12.14 -12.18
C TYR A 127 1.55 13.12 -11.73
N GLN A 128 1.36 13.78 -10.59
CA GLN A 128 2.36 14.68 -10.00
C GLN A 128 3.67 13.94 -9.72
N TYR A 129 3.59 12.77 -9.09
CA TYR A 129 4.73 11.90 -8.84
C TYR A 129 5.44 11.52 -10.14
N ARG A 130 4.68 11.00 -11.13
CA ARG A 130 5.24 10.63 -12.43
C ARG A 130 5.96 11.79 -13.10
N ASP A 131 5.35 12.97 -13.09
CA ASP A 131 5.91 14.15 -13.76
C ASP A 131 7.14 14.69 -13.01
N GLY A 132 7.16 14.62 -11.68
CA GLY A 132 8.35 14.90 -10.87
C GLY A 132 9.52 13.95 -11.15
N ILE A 133 9.27 12.64 -11.23
CA ILE A 133 10.30 11.65 -11.60
C ILE A 133 10.87 11.95 -13.00
N LYS A 134 10.02 12.33 -13.96
CA LYS A 134 10.48 12.70 -15.31
C LYS A 134 11.38 13.93 -15.31
N GLN A 135 11.08 14.93 -14.47
CA GLN A 135 11.90 16.13 -14.36
C GLN A 135 13.27 15.82 -13.74
N LEU A 136 13.35 14.90 -12.78
CA LEU A 136 14.61 14.48 -12.16
C LEU A 136 15.49 13.61 -13.06
N ALA A 137 14.91 13.01 -14.11
CA ALA A 137 15.61 12.14 -15.05
C ALA A 137 16.23 12.87 -16.25
N ILE A 138 16.04 14.19 -16.34
CA ILE A 138 16.57 15.08 -17.38
C ILE A 138 17.74 15.87 -16.78
#